data_AF-A0A1A6FW14-F1
#
_entry.id   AF-A0A1A6FW14-F1
#
_cell.length_a   1.000
_cell.length_b   1.000
_cell.length_c   1.000
_cell.angle_alpha   90.00
_cell.angle_beta   90.00
_cell.angle_gamma   90.00
#
_symmetry.space_group_name_H-M   'P 1'
#
loop_
_entity.id
_entity.type
_entity.pdbx_description
1 polymer ?
#
loop_
_entity_poly.entity_id
_entity_poly.type
_entity_poly.pdbx_seq_one_letter_code
_entity_poly.pdbx_strand_id
1 'polypeptide(L)'
;DFITQILNPNAAYYIGLSDPGHRQWQWVDQTPYNENATFWHPGEPNNDKDNEQCVVVNHSYFSWGWNDIACSYKLKSVCQMKKIYL
;
A
#
# COMPACT_ATOMS: atom_id res chain seq x y z
N ASP A 1 0.98 -9.37 -12.15
CA ASP A 1 0.40 -9.73 -10.85
C ASP A 1 -1.13 -9.54 -10.92
N PHE A 2 -1.91 -10.33 -10.19
CA PHE A 2 -3.38 -10.43 -10.34
C PHE A 2 -4.10 -9.11 -10.05
N ILE A 3 -3.76 -8.45 -8.94
CA ILE A 3 -4.46 -7.23 -8.51
C ILE A 3 -4.20 -6.08 -9.47
N THR A 4 -2.98 -5.86 -9.94
CA THR A 4 -2.64 -4.70 -10.77
C THR A 4 -3.26 -4.74 -12.17
N GLN A 5 -3.75 -5.90 -12.63
CA GLN A 5 -4.46 -6.05 -13.90
C GLN A 5 -5.90 -5.53 -13.86
N ILE A 6 -6.49 -5.38 -12.67
CA ILE A 6 -7.89 -4.94 -12.51
C ILE A 6 -8.01 -3.48 -12.03
N LEU A 7 -6.89 -2.83 -11.72
CA LEU A 7 -6.87 -1.45 -11.24
C LEU A 7 -6.80 -0.44 -12.39
N ASN A 8 -7.46 0.70 -12.22
CA ASN A 8 -7.29 1.84 -13.13
C ASN A 8 -5.91 2.50 -12.87
N PRO A 9 -5.01 2.61 -13.87
CA PRO A 9 -3.67 3.18 -13.70
C PRO A 9 -3.68 4.68 -13.36
N ASN A 10 -4.78 5.40 -13.58
CA ASN A 10 -4.92 6.82 -13.21
C ASN A 10 -5.42 7.02 -11.76
N ALA A 11 -5.43 5.98 -10.94
CA ALA A 11 -5.88 6.05 -9.55
C ALA A 11 -4.88 5.36 -8.61
N ALA A 12 -4.89 5.80 -7.35
CA ALA A 12 -4.19 5.17 -6.25
C ALA A 12 -5.18 4.45 -5.33
N TYR A 13 -4.75 3.32 -4.78
CA TYR A 13 -5.60 2.45 -3.97
C TYR A 13 -4.91 2.15 -2.65
N TYR A 14 -5.55 2.47 -1.54
CA TYR A 14 -5.13 2.02 -0.22
C TYR A 14 -5.04 0.50 -0.17
N ILE A 15 -3.92 0.02 0.37
CA ILE A 15 -3.73 -1.36 0.78
C ILE A 15 -3.71 -1.42 2.31
N GLY A 16 -3.78 -2.62 2.87
CA GLY A 16 -3.87 -2.82 4.31
C GLY A 16 -2.57 -2.56 5.09
N LEU A 17 -1.59 -1.82 4.55
CA LEU A 17 -0.30 -1.57 5.20
C LEU A 17 -0.25 -0.13 5.75
N SER A 18 0.17 0.02 7.01
CA SER A 18 0.29 1.33 7.67
C SER A 18 1.39 1.35 8.73
N ASP A 19 1.90 2.54 9.08
CA ASP A 19 2.82 2.77 10.19
C ASP A 19 2.12 3.58 11.31
N PRO A 20 1.83 2.98 12.48
CA PRO A 20 1.12 3.66 13.55
C PRO A 20 1.98 4.66 14.37
N GLY A 21 3.26 4.86 14.04
CA GLY A 21 4.05 5.96 14.63
C GLY A 21 5.52 5.69 14.93
N HIS A 22 6.13 4.63 14.38
CA HIS A 22 7.51 4.23 14.72
C HIS A 22 8.31 3.67 13.54
N ARG A 23 7.90 3.94 12.30
CA ARG A 23 8.49 3.34 11.10
C ARG A 23 8.40 1.82 11.09
N GLN A 24 7.31 1.31 11.66
CA GLN A 24 7.03 -0.13 11.71
C GLN A 24 5.78 -0.40 10.92
N TRP A 25 5.97 -0.90 9.70
CA TRP A 25 4.87 -1.28 8.82
C TRP A 25 4.09 -2.46 9.40
N GLN A 26 2.78 -2.32 9.48
CA GLN A 26 1.86 -3.33 10.00
C GLN A 26 0.72 -3.57 9.02
N TRP A 27 0.45 -4.85 8.74
CA TRP A 27 -0.72 -5.25 7.97
C TRP A 27 -1.96 -5.26 8.87
N VAL A 28 -3.07 -4.73 8.38
CA VAL A 28 -4.37 -4.69 9.07
C VAL A 28 -4.93 -6.09 9.38
N ASP A 29 -4.53 -7.10 8.60
CA ASP A 29 -4.92 -8.49 8.81
C ASP A 29 -3.96 -9.27 9.73
N GLN A 30 -3.01 -8.56 10.35
CA GLN A 30 -1.99 -9.08 11.28
C GLN A 30 -0.99 -10.04 10.63
N THR A 31 -0.93 -10.12 9.30
CA THR A 31 0.18 -10.80 8.62
C THR A 31 1.50 -10.15 9.03
N PRO A 32 2.53 -10.92 9.42
CA PRO A 32 3.84 -10.36 9.74
C PRO A 32 4.43 -9.61 8.53
N TYR A 33 4.89 -8.38 8.75
CA TYR A 33 5.60 -7.62 7.72
C TYR A 33 6.94 -8.28 7.40
N ASN A 34 7.26 -8.40 6.11
CA ASN A 34 8.50 -8.98 5.62
C ASN A 34 9.21 -7.96 4.73
N GLU A 35 10.32 -7.40 5.22
CA GLU A 35 11.13 -6.40 4.51
C GLU A 35 11.67 -6.87 3.16
N ASN A 36 11.87 -8.19 2.99
CA ASN A 36 12.32 -8.77 1.73
C ASN A 36 11.18 -8.97 0.70
N ALA A 37 9.93 -8.80 1.10
CA ALA A 37 8.75 -8.96 0.25
C ALA A 37 7.99 -7.63 0.11
N THR A 38 8.73 -6.60 -0.33
CA THR A 38 8.20 -5.24 -0.52
C THR A 38 8.18 -4.87 -1.99
N PHE A 39 7.27 -3.97 -2.35
CA PHE A 39 7.08 -3.52 -3.73
C PHE A 39 7.07 -1.99 -3.82
N TRP A 40 7.86 -1.32 -2.97
CA TRP A 40 8.02 0.13 -2.95
C TRP A 40 8.50 0.66 -4.31
N HIS A 41 7.98 1.83 -4.69
CA HIS A 41 8.59 2.60 -5.77
C HIS A 41 10.02 3.01 -5.42
N PRO A 42 10.88 3.29 -6.41
CA PRO A 42 12.19 3.83 -6.16
C PRO A 42 12.10 5.14 -5.35
N GLY A 43 12.76 5.16 -4.18
CA GLY A 43 12.75 6.31 -3.27
C GLY A 43 11.71 6.22 -2.15
N GLU A 44 10.79 5.24 -2.21
CA GLU A 44 9.79 5.01 -1.17
C GLU A 44 10.20 3.90 -0.19
N PRO A 45 9.70 3.94 1.06
CA PRO A 45 8.87 5.01 1.63
C PRO A 45 9.69 6.25 2.01
N ASN A 46 9.18 7.44 1.72
CA ASN A 46 9.92 8.70 1.89
C ASN A 46 9.45 9.57 3.06
N ASN A 47 8.23 9.35 3.57
CA ASN A 47 7.60 10.12 4.66
C ASN A 47 7.58 11.63 4.46
N ASP A 48 7.00 12.09 3.35
CA ASP A 48 6.93 13.51 3.05
C ASP A 48 6.29 14.28 4.22
N LYS A 49 6.99 15.33 4.67
CA LYS A 49 6.60 16.20 5.80
C LYS A 49 6.34 15.46 7.12
N ASP A 50 6.96 14.30 7.32
CA ASP A 50 6.77 13.45 8.49
C ASP A 50 5.32 13.03 8.75
N ASN A 51 4.53 12.87 7.69
CA ASN A 51 3.09 12.66 7.79
C ASN A 51 2.56 11.59 6.81
N GLU A 52 3.35 10.58 6.47
CA GLU A 52 2.91 9.50 5.56
C GLU A 52 2.92 8.14 6.26
N GLN A 53 1.74 7.75 6.71
CA GLN A 53 1.54 6.58 7.57
C GLN A 53 0.68 5.49 6.92
N CYS A 54 0.11 5.76 5.74
CA CYS A 54 -0.72 4.82 5.01
C CYS A 54 -0.11 4.51 3.66
N VAL A 55 -0.30 3.29 3.17
CA VAL A 55 0.29 2.86 1.89
C VAL A 55 -0.77 2.73 0.82
N VAL A 56 -0.43 3.22 -0.37
CA VAL A 56 -1.20 2.97 -1.59
C VAL A 56 -0.37 2.18 -2.59
N VAL A 57 -1.07 1.41 -3.42
CA VAL A 57 -0.56 0.96 -4.70
C VAL A 57 -1.02 1.92 -5.80
N ASN A 58 -0.09 2.40 -6.62
CA ASN A 58 -0.36 3.30 -7.74
C ASN A 58 0.53 2.96 -8.95
N HIS A 59 0.13 3.45 -10.12
CA HIS A 59 0.88 3.30 -11.36
C HIS A 59 1.69 4.56 -11.65
N SER A 60 2.90 4.62 -11.10
CA SER A 60 3.85 5.74 -11.23
C SER A 60 5.12 5.27 -11.93
N TYR A 61 5.88 6.16 -12.57
CA TYR A 61 7.14 5.80 -13.22
C TYR A 61 7.04 4.63 -14.22
N PHE A 62 5.90 4.53 -14.93
CA PHE A 62 5.59 3.45 -15.89
C PHE A 62 5.49 2.04 -15.28
N SER A 63 5.32 1.92 -13.96
CA SER A 63 5.14 0.64 -13.27
C SER A 63 4.16 0.75 -12.10
N TRP A 64 3.71 -0.40 -11.60
CA TRP A 64 2.97 -0.47 -10.33
C TRP A 64 3.94 -0.60 -9.16
N GLY A 65 3.66 0.09 -8.07
CA GLY A 65 4.46 0.04 -6.85
C GLY A 65 3.74 0.67 -5.66
N TRP A 66 4.35 0.55 -4.49
CA TRP A 66 3.86 1.12 -3.23
C TRP A 66 4.41 2.52 -3.00
N ASN A 67 3.58 3.36 -2.39
CA ASN A 67 3.91 4.71 -1.96
C ASN A 67 3.30 4.94 -0.58
N ASP A 68 4.06 5.42 0.39
CA ASP A 68 3.48 5.96 1.61
C ASP A 68 2.86 7.31 1.31
N ILE A 69 1.73 7.60 1.94
CA ILE A 69 1.01 8.86 1.81
C ILE A 69 0.36 9.24 3.15
N ALA A 70 -0.01 10.51 3.26
CA ALA A 70 -0.88 10.95 4.33
C ALA A 70 -2.22 10.20 4.32
N CYS A 71 -2.59 9.62 5.47
CA CYS A 71 -3.83 8.86 5.64
C CYS A 71 -5.10 9.70 5.42
N SER A 72 -5.00 11.03 5.44
CA SER A 72 -6.12 11.95 5.26
C SER A 72 -6.58 12.11 3.81
N TYR A 73 -5.82 11.60 2.83
CA TYR A 73 -6.21 11.67 1.43
C TYR A 73 -7.45 10.81 1.13
N LYS A 74 -8.29 11.29 0.19
CA LYS A 74 -9.49 10.60 -0.26
C LYS A 74 -9.20 9.83 -1.54
N LEU A 75 -8.75 8.59 -1.41
CA LEU A 75 -8.40 7.71 -2.52
C LEU A 75 -9.25 6.43 -2.51
N LYS A 76 -9.07 5.58 -3.52
CA LYS A 76 -9.74 4.27 -3.60
C LYS A 76 -9.08 3.27 -2.65
N SER A 77 -9.63 2.07 -2.54
CA SER A 77 -9.07 0.99 -1.71
C SER A 77 -9.21 -0.38 -2.39
N VAL A 78 -8.35 -1.31 -2.02
CA VAL A 78 -8.49 -2.74 -2.34
C VAL A 78 -8.82 -3.49 -1.06
N CYS A 79 -9.84 -4.36 -1.12
CA CYS A 79 -10.23 -5.22 0.00
C CYS A 79 -9.86 -6.67 -0.31
N GLN A 80 -9.44 -7.40 0.71
CA GLN A 80 -9.16 -8.83 0.65
C GLN A 80 -10.08 -9.58 1.61
N MET A 81 -10.61 -10.72 1.17
CA MET A 81 -11.37 -11.64 2.01
C MET A 81 -10.96 -13.07 1.70
N LYS A 82 -10.91 -13.93 2.72
CA LYS A 82 -10.63 -15.36 2.55
C LYS A 82 -11.80 -16.02 1.83
N LYS A 83 -11.50 -16.88 0.84
CA LYS A 83 -12.52 -17.78 0.30
C LYS A 83 -12.92 -18.76 1.39
N ILE A 84 -14.23 -18.85 1.64
CA ILE A 84 -14.80 -19.84 2.53
C ILE A 84 -14.96 -21.11 1.70
N TYR A 85 -14.28 -22.18 2.11
CA TYR A 85 -14.49 -23.51 1.56
C TYR A 85 -15.51 -24.22 2.46
N LEU A 86 -16.63 -24.62 1.85
CA LEU A 86 -17.70 -25.38 2.50
C LEU A 86 -17.54 -26.86 2.18
#